data_AF-A0A1I5VU18-F1
#
_entry.id   AF-A0A1I5VU18-F1
#
_cell.length_a   1.000
_cell.length_b   1.000
_cell.length_c   1.000
_cell.angle_alpha   90.00
_cell.angle_beta   90.00
_cell.angle_gamma   90.00
#
_symmetry.space_group_name_H-M   'P 1'
#
loop_
_entity.id
_entity.type
_entity.pdbx_description
1 polymer ?
#
loop_
_entity_poly.entity_id
_entity_poly.type
_entity_poly.pdbx_seq_one_letter_code
_entity_poly.pdbx_strand_id
1 'polypeptide(L)'
;MNMKKIVFLPLSPNMWEGFETLWDEAKKNKNNVVTVIPVPTYKRDSSGNITDTEYTLSGYPDEVEITDVNAFNFQEEHPDTIYIQNAQDLGCRAFLVNPFFFTGNLRQYTDNLVYVPYDCHPESYIDSKEEIEEKKAFLIPLNIMNIDHIIVQSESIKQLYLKCIAGLNIDLYNEWDKKITWKDFPRTNILKKYTKETVPHPLEWDEFLYAKKETHLLCTSIFNVLEGNRTFLKELFTTIKHYQSVKNEFLLIWRPHKEIINVLIRLRPELVEEYKEIISYYKNNSTGILDETPTPTPAIILSDKYIGASCGTMELFKSTGKKIEII
;
A
#
# COMPACT_ATOMS: atom_id res chain seq x y z
N MET A 1 7.37 36.49 5.69
CA MET A 1 7.51 35.29 4.86
C MET A 1 6.12 34.73 4.65
N ASN A 2 5.70 34.46 3.41
CA ASN A 2 4.46 33.72 3.20
C ASN A 2 4.67 32.29 3.70
N MET A 3 3.74 31.80 4.52
CA MET A 3 3.76 30.41 4.96
C MET A 3 3.40 29.51 3.79
N LYS A 4 4.09 28.38 3.64
CA LYS A 4 3.81 27.40 2.60
C LYS A 4 2.64 26.52 3.04
N LYS A 5 1.56 26.48 2.27
CA LYS A 5 0.37 25.65 2.51
C LYS A 5 0.56 24.28 1.86
N ILE A 6 0.47 23.22 2.66
CA ILE A 6 0.67 21.84 2.22
C ILE A 6 -0.56 21.03 2.62
N VAL A 7 -1.18 20.36 1.65
CA VAL A 7 -2.36 19.51 1.89
C VAL A 7 -2.02 18.06 1.59
N PHE A 8 -2.38 17.16 2.51
CA PHE A 8 -2.35 15.72 2.29
C PHE A 8 -3.77 15.19 2.14
N LEU A 9 -4.02 14.41 1.08
CA LEU A 9 -5.32 13.85 0.75
C LEU A 9 -5.32 12.32 0.91
N PRO A 10 -5.33 11.78 2.15
CA PRO A 10 -5.30 10.33 2.37
C PRO A 10 -6.62 9.69 1.94
N LEU A 11 -6.54 8.48 1.40
CA LEU A 11 -7.72 7.70 0.98
C LEU A 11 -8.46 7.09 2.17
N SER A 12 -7.73 6.74 3.22
CA SER A 12 -8.28 6.18 4.47
C SER A 12 -7.21 6.21 5.57
N PRO A 13 -7.58 6.02 6.85
CA PRO A 13 -6.61 5.85 7.93
C PRO A 13 -5.67 4.66 7.69
N ASN A 14 -6.18 3.59 7.09
CA ASN A 14 -5.40 2.38 6.78
C ASN A 14 -4.31 2.63 5.73
N MET A 15 -4.38 3.74 4.99
CA MET A 15 -3.38 4.13 4.00
C MET A 15 -2.51 5.30 4.47
N TRP A 16 -2.66 5.75 5.73
CA TRP A 16 -1.96 6.91 6.26
C TRP A 16 -0.44 6.80 6.22
N GLU A 17 0.12 5.60 6.45
CA GLU A 17 1.57 5.37 6.35
C GLU A 17 2.14 5.67 4.95
N GLY A 18 1.29 5.76 3.93
CA GLY A 18 1.66 6.25 2.60
C GLY A 18 2.03 7.74 2.56
N PHE A 19 1.79 8.51 3.62
CA PHE A 19 2.13 9.92 3.75
C PHE A 19 2.87 10.30 5.03
N GLU A 20 2.74 9.52 6.10
CA GLU A 20 3.15 9.92 7.45
C GLU A 20 4.55 10.53 7.53
N THR A 21 5.56 9.92 6.90
CA THR A 21 6.93 10.46 6.97
C THR A 21 7.10 11.78 6.21
N LEU A 22 6.34 12.02 5.14
CA LEU A 22 6.31 13.31 4.44
C LEU A 22 5.57 14.36 5.26
N TRP A 23 4.50 13.96 5.92
CA TRP A 23 3.74 14.82 6.83
C TRP A 23 4.60 15.25 8.03
N ASP A 24 5.35 14.33 8.64
CA ASP A 24 6.29 14.65 9.72
C ASP A 24 7.32 15.69 9.28
N GLU A 25 7.92 15.48 8.11
CA GLU A 25 8.94 16.37 7.57
C GLU A 25 8.34 17.75 7.26
N ALA A 26 7.14 17.80 6.68
CA ALA A 26 6.41 19.04 6.45
C ALA A 26 6.10 19.78 7.75
N LYS A 27 5.74 19.07 8.84
CA LYS A 27 5.41 19.66 10.14
C LYS A 27 6.62 20.19 10.90
N LYS A 28 7.84 19.69 10.65
CA LYS A 28 9.08 20.21 11.29
C LYS A 28 9.37 21.67 10.94
N ASN A 29 8.99 22.11 9.74
CA ASN A 29 9.21 23.49 9.31
C ASN A 29 8.05 24.39 9.77
N LYS A 30 8.33 25.30 10.71
CA LYS A 30 7.35 26.25 11.26
C LYS A 30 6.79 27.24 10.24
N ASN A 31 7.40 27.37 9.07
CA ASN A 31 6.88 28.18 7.97
C ASN A 31 5.89 27.41 7.09
N ASN A 32 5.55 26.16 7.41
CA ASN A 32 4.53 25.40 6.72
C ASN A 32 3.20 25.41 7.50
N VAL A 33 2.10 25.58 6.77
CA VAL A 33 0.74 25.28 7.22
C VAL A 33 0.35 23.94 6.60
N VAL A 34 0.26 22.90 7.43
CA VAL A 34 0.00 21.53 6.96
C VAL A 34 -1.41 21.13 7.33
N THR A 35 -2.21 20.70 6.34
CA THR A 35 -3.60 20.26 6.51
C THR A 35 -3.77 18.84 6.00
N VAL A 36 -4.50 18.00 6.73
CA VAL A 36 -4.82 16.63 6.31
C VAL A 36 -6.32 16.52 6.08
N ILE A 37 -6.72 16.16 4.86
CA ILE A 37 -8.12 16.12 4.44
C ILE A 37 -8.40 14.74 3.82
N PRO A 38 -8.97 13.79 4.58
CA PRO A 38 -9.39 12.50 4.04
C PRO A 38 -10.37 12.68 2.89
N VAL A 39 -10.19 11.90 1.82
CA VAL A 39 -11.07 12.00 0.64
C VAL A 39 -12.16 10.93 0.69
N PRO A 40 -13.43 11.27 0.37
CA PRO A 40 -14.46 10.25 0.18
C PRO A 40 -14.10 9.34 -0.99
N THR A 41 -14.27 8.03 -0.82
CA THR A 41 -14.05 7.02 -1.85
C THR A 41 -15.29 6.16 -2.07
N TYR A 42 -15.39 5.57 -3.26
CA TYR A 42 -16.52 4.77 -3.70
C TYR A 42 -16.04 3.42 -4.23
N LYS A 43 -16.51 2.30 -3.67
CA LYS A 43 -16.20 0.97 -4.22
C LYS A 43 -16.97 0.73 -5.51
N ARG A 44 -16.37 -0.04 -6.43
CA ARG A 44 -16.98 -0.40 -7.71
C ARG A 44 -17.14 -1.90 -7.86
N ASP A 45 -18.26 -2.32 -8.42
CA ASP A 45 -18.43 -3.70 -8.89
C ASP A 45 -17.73 -3.91 -10.26
N SER A 46 -17.80 -5.14 -10.79
CA SER A 46 -17.22 -5.46 -12.11
C SER A 46 -17.91 -4.76 -13.28
N SER A 47 -19.13 -4.28 -13.09
CA SER A 47 -19.90 -3.51 -14.06
C SER A 47 -19.59 -2.01 -13.95
N GLY A 48 -18.76 -1.62 -12.97
CA GLY A 48 -18.34 -0.24 -12.74
C GLY A 48 -19.32 0.58 -11.90
N ASN A 49 -20.40 -0.02 -11.39
CA ASN A 49 -21.38 0.66 -10.54
C ASN A 49 -20.82 0.90 -9.14
N ILE A 50 -21.21 2.01 -8.52
CA ILE A 50 -20.87 2.30 -7.12
C ILE A 50 -21.69 1.36 -6.22
N THR A 51 -21.00 0.61 -5.36
CA THR A 51 -21.63 -0.32 -4.42
C THR A 51 -21.56 0.14 -2.97
N ASP A 52 -20.58 0.99 -2.64
CA ASP A 52 -20.31 1.41 -1.27
C ASP A 52 -19.60 2.77 -1.26
N THR A 53 -19.71 3.50 -0.16
CA THR A 53 -19.04 4.79 0.06
C THR A 53 -18.26 4.73 1.36
N GLU A 54 -16.97 5.04 1.30
CA GLU A 54 -16.09 5.12 2.46
C GLU A 54 -15.61 6.56 2.68
N TYR A 55 -15.94 7.12 3.84
CA TYR A 55 -15.42 8.41 4.31
C TYR A 55 -15.36 8.35 5.84
N THR A 56 -14.16 8.51 6.40
CA THR A 56 -13.94 8.50 7.86
C THR A 56 -12.94 9.59 8.23
N LEU A 57 -13.22 10.24 9.35
CA LEU A 57 -12.34 11.24 9.97
C LEU A 57 -11.61 10.67 11.19
N SER A 58 -12.00 9.48 11.66
CA SER A 58 -11.42 8.79 12.81
C SER A 58 -10.50 7.64 12.38
N GLY A 59 -9.57 7.26 13.26
CA GLY A 59 -8.65 6.14 13.06
C GLY A 59 -7.24 6.54 12.60
N TYR A 60 -7.00 7.84 12.41
CA TYR A 60 -5.66 8.40 12.23
C TYR A 60 -4.94 8.48 13.58
N PRO A 61 -3.58 8.56 13.61
CA PRO A 61 -2.84 8.80 14.84
C PRO A 61 -3.30 10.10 15.52
N ASP A 62 -3.29 10.11 16.86
CA ASP A 62 -3.84 11.22 17.67
C ASP A 62 -3.17 12.57 17.40
N GLU A 63 -1.90 12.55 16.98
CA GLU A 63 -1.11 13.74 16.61
C GLU A 63 -1.49 14.34 15.26
N VAL A 64 -2.30 13.65 14.46
CA VAL A 64 -2.72 14.08 13.12
C VAL A 64 -4.07 14.78 13.21
N GLU A 65 -4.05 16.11 13.15
CA GLU A 65 -5.26 16.92 13.06
C GLU A 65 -5.94 16.73 11.69
N ILE A 66 -7.17 16.23 11.72
CA ILE A 66 -7.98 15.94 10.53
C ILE A 66 -8.97 17.08 10.26
N THR A 67 -8.99 17.54 9.01
CA THR A 67 -9.93 18.53 8.51
C THR A 67 -11.01 17.87 7.64
N ASP A 68 -12.28 18.15 7.94
CA ASP A 68 -13.39 17.71 7.09
C ASP A 68 -13.32 18.37 5.71
N VAL A 69 -13.65 17.62 4.65
CA VAL A 69 -13.61 18.14 3.27
C VAL A 69 -14.44 19.41 3.07
N ASN A 70 -15.59 19.54 3.75
CA ASN A 70 -16.47 20.69 3.60
C ASN A 70 -15.99 21.92 4.38
N ALA A 71 -14.98 21.76 5.23
CA ALA A 71 -14.40 22.85 6.02
C ALA A 71 -13.20 23.52 5.32
N PHE A 72 -12.79 23.05 4.14
CA PHE A 72 -11.62 23.56 3.44
C PHE A 72 -11.99 24.09 2.05
N ASN A 73 -11.70 25.37 1.78
CA ASN A 73 -11.94 25.99 0.48
C ASN A 73 -10.67 25.96 -0.38
N PHE A 74 -10.54 24.97 -1.24
CA PHE A 74 -9.36 24.80 -2.12
C PHE A 74 -9.09 26.01 -3.02
N GLN A 75 -10.14 26.69 -3.48
CA GLN A 75 -9.99 27.85 -4.38
C GLN A 75 -9.46 29.09 -3.64
N GLU A 76 -9.95 29.35 -2.44
CA GLU A 76 -9.49 30.47 -1.62
C GLU A 76 -8.12 30.20 -0.98
N GLU A 77 -7.89 28.95 -0.54
CA GLU A 77 -6.66 28.57 0.14
C GLU A 77 -5.49 28.42 -0.83
N HIS A 78 -5.74 27.91 -2.04
CA HIS A 78 -4.77 27.64 -3.11
C HIS A 78 -3.44 27.03 -2.60
N PRO A 79 -3.45 25.78 -2.10
CA PRO A 79 -2.27 25.17 -1.51
C PRO A 79 -1.03 25.20 -2.42
N ASP A 80 0.14 25.50 -1.87
CA ASP A 80 1.41 25.43 -2.61
C ASP A 80 1.77 23.99 -3.02
N THR A 81 1.26 22.99 -2.32
CA THR A 81 1.47 21.58 -2.64
C THR A 81 0.30 20.73 -2.17
N ILE A 82 -0.18 19.83 -3.03
CA ILE A 82 -1.19 18.82 -2.69
C ILE A 82 -0.59 17.43 -2.91
N TYR A 83 -0.59 16.59 -1.89
CA TYR A 83 -0.20 15.19 -1.97
C TYR A 83 -1.43 14.29 -2.14
N ILE A 84 -1.42 13.43 -3.16
CA ILE A 84 -2.47 12.46 -3.45
C ILE A 84 -1.94 11.03 -3.52
N GLN A 85 -2.77 10.06 -3.11
CA GLN A 85 -2.43 8.64 -3.20
C GLN A 85 -3.03 7.94 -4.41
N ASN A 86 -4.07 8.51 -5.02
CA ASN A 86 -4.70 7.99 -6.22
C ASN A 86 -4.67 9.07 -7.31
N ALA A 87 -3.99 8.78 -8.42
CA ALA A 87 -3.98 9.63 -9.61
C ALA A 87 -4.75 9.02 -10.79
N GLN A 88 -5.40 7.87 -10.58
CA GLN A 88 -6.04 7.07 -11.64
C GLN A 88 -7.38 7.65 -12.11
N ASP A 89 -7.99 8.56 -11.35
CA ASP A 89 -9.33 9.11 -11.62
C ASP A 89 -10.32 7.97 -11.96
N LEU A 90 -10.95 8.00 -13.14
CA LEU A 90 -11.87 6.98 -13.63
C LEU A 90 -11.22 5.64 -14.02
N GLY A 91 -9.89 5.60 -14.10
CA GLY A 91 -9.10 4.45 -14.52
C GLY A 91 -9.01 3.33 -13.48
N CYS A 92 -9.24 3.64 -12.19
CA CYS A 92 -9.25 2.61 -11.16
C CYS A 92 -10.54 1.77 -11.24
N ARG A 93 -10.36 0.45 -11.37
CA ARG A 93 -11.47 -0.52 -11.49
C ARG A 93 -12.09 -0.87 -10.14
N ALA A 94 -11.30 -0.85 -9.06
CA ALA A 94 -11.73 -1.31 -7.74
C ALA A 94 -12.48 -0.24 -6.94
N PHE A 95 -12.07 1.02 -7.07
CA PHE A 95 -12.70 2.14 -6.38
C PHE A 95 -12.49 3.45 -7.14
N LEU A 96 -13.18 4.50 -6.70
CA LEU A 96 -13.10 5.86 -7.23
C LEU A 96 -12.96 6.85 -6.07
N VAL A 97 -12.17 7.91 -6.22
CA VAL A 97 -12.24 9.06 -5.29
C VAL A 97 -13.41 9.97 -5.67
N ASN A 98 -13.92 10.78 -4.75
CA ASN A 98 -14.93 11.78 -5.11
C ASN A 98 -14.44 12.63 -6.31
N PRO A 99 -15.25 12.81 -7.38
CA PRO A 99 -14.83 13.50 -8.60
C PRO A 99 -14.22 14.89 -8.40
N PHE A 100 -14.59 15.58 -7.31
CA PHE A 100 -13.93 16.83 -6.93
C PHE A 100 -12.40 16.68 -6.81
N PHE A 101 -11.93 15.52 -6.34
CA PHE A 101 -10.51 15.19 -6.13
C PHE A 101 -9.84 14.53 -7.33
N PHE A 102 -10.48 14.51 -8.52
CA PHE A 102 -9.78 14.08 -9.71
C PHE A 102 -8.60 15.00 -10.02
N THR A 103 -7.54 14.42 -10.59
CA THR A 103 -6.29 15.14 -10.87
C THR A 103 -6.51 16.38 -11.72
N GLY A 104 -7.44 16.32 -12.68
CA GLY A 104 -7.81 17.45 -13.54
C GLY A 104 -8.49 18.61 -12.81
N ASN A 105 -9.13 18.35 -11.68
CA ASN A 105 -9.70 19.37 -10.81
C ASN A 105 -8.65 19.90 -9.84
N LEU A 106 -7.90 19.01 -9.19
CA LEU A 106 -6.90 19.39 -8.18
C LEU A 106 -5.78 20.26 -8.74
N ARG A 107 -5.32 20.02 -9.97
CA ARG A 107 -4.28 20.83 -10.63
C ARG A 107 -4.66 22.31 -10.84
N GLN A 108 -5.93 22.68 -10.64
CA GLN A 108 -6.40 24.07 -10.74
C GLN A 108 -6.22 24.84 -9.42
N TYR A 109 -5.98 24.13 -8.31
CA TYR A 109 -5.88 24.70 -6.98
C TYR A 109 -4.45 24.68 -6.41
N THR A 110 -3.49 24.13 -7.14
CA THR A 110 -2.09 24.03 -6.69
C THR A 110 -1.13 24.10 -7.87
N ASP A 111 0.05 24.67 -7.61
CA ASP A 111 1.17 24.69 -8.56
C ASP A 111 2.07 23.44 -8.46
N ASN A 112 1.78 22.53 -7.51
CA ASN A 112 2.56 21.32 -7.30
C ASN A 112 1.67 20.17 -6.79
N LEU A 113 1.06 19.44 -7.72
CA LEU A 113 0.31 18.22 -7.44
C LEU A 113 1.25 17.01 -7.41
N VAL A 114 1.43 16.42 -6.22
CA VAL A 114 2.38 15.34 -5.97
C VAL A 114 1.65 14.01 -5.79
N TYR A 115 1.98 13.04 -6.64
CA TYR A 115 1.45 11.68 -6.56
C TYR A 115 2.40 10.75 -5.79
N VAL A 116 1.87 10.07 -4.77
CA VAL A 116 2.58 9.03 -4.01
C VAL A 116 1.73 7.75 -4.05
N PRO A 117 2.09 6.75 -4.88
CA PRO A 117 1.33 5.50 -4.95
C PRO A 117 1.14 4.86 -3.57
N TYR A 118 -0.09 4.47 -3.23
CA TYR A 118 -0.38 3.77 -1.97
C TYR A 118 0.12 2.33 -1.96
N ASP A 119 0.34 1.73 -3.13
CA ASP A 119 0.80 0.35 -3.29
C ASP A 119 2.25 0.28 -3.77
N CYS A 120 2.90 -0.85 -3.47
CA CYS A 120 4.21 -1.19 -4.04
C CYS A 120 4.05 -2.29 -5.09
N HIS A 121 4.77 -2.14 -6.20
CA HIS A 121 4.70 -3.07 -7.33
C HIS A 121 5.95 -3.93 -7.41
N PRO A 122 5.83 -5.20 -7.83
CA PRO A 122 6.98 -6.06 -8.09
C PRO A 122 7.97 -5.40 -9.04
N GLU A 123 9.23 -5.38 -8.62
CA GLU A 123 10.33 -4.93 -9.47
C GLU A 123 10.69 -6.02 -10.47
N SER A 124 10.45 -5.74 -11.75
CA SER A 124 10.81 -6.60 -12.86
C SER A 124 11.62 -5.81 -13.88
N TYR A 125 12.75 -6.34 -14.30
CA TYR A 125 13.52 -5.77 -15.39
C TYR A 125 12.82 -6.14 -16.71
N ILE A 126 12.09 -5.17 -17.25
CA ILE A 126 11.30 -5.33 -18.47
C ILE A 126 11.94 -4.49 -19.57
N ASP A 127 12.19 -5.14 -20.71
CA ASP A 127 12.73 -4.52 -21.92
C ASP A 127 11.89 -4.82 -23.18
N SER A 128 10.94 -5.76 -23.14
CA SER A 128 10.07 -6.04 -24.28
C SER A 128 8.99 -4.95 -24.40
N LYS A 129 8.70 -4.55 -25.64
CA LYS A 129 7.69 -3.49 -25.90
C LYS A 129 6.30 -3.89 -25.41
N GLU A 130 5.94 -5.17 -25.56
CA GLU A 130 4.64 -5.71 -25.13
C GLU A 130 4.46 -5.60 -23.62
N GLU A 131 5.44 -6.06 -22.83
CA GLU A 131 5.39 -5.95 -21.37
C GLU A 131 5.39 -4.50 -20.88
N ILE A 132 6.11 -3.58 -21.57
CA ILE A 132 6.07 -2.15 -21.23
C ILE A 132 4.67 -1.57 -21.42
N GLU A 133 3.98 -1.91 -22.51
CA GLU A 133 2.60 -1.43 -22.76
C GLU A 133 1.59 -2.03 -21.77
N GLU A 134 1.74 -3.32 -21.42
CA GLU A 134 0.92 -3.94 -20.38
C GLU A 134 1.12 -3.28 -19.02
N LYS A 135 2.38 -3.03 -18.63
CA LYS A 135 2.69 -2.31 -17.39
C LYS A 135 2.18 -0.88 -17.42
N LYS A 136 2.29 -0.19 -18.55
CA LYS A 136 1.84 1.20 -18.71
C LYS A 136 0.36 1.34 -18.39
N ALA A 137 -0.48 0.42 -18.89
CA ALA A 137 -1.92 0.44 -18.66
C ALA A 137 -2.32 0.31 -17.17
N PHE A 138 -1.43 -0.25 -16.34
CA PHE A 138 -1.66 -0.44 -14.91
C PHE A 138 -0.94 0.61 -14.05
N LEU A 139 0.28 0.98 -14.44
CA LEU A 139 1.20 1.79 -13.63
C LEU A 139 1.03 3.29 -13.86
N ILE A 140 0.78 3.70 -15.11
CA ILE A 140 0.75 5.10 -15.49
C ILE A 140 -0.70 5.59 -15.51
N PRO A 141 -1.06 6.56 -14.66
CA PRO A 141 -2.37 7.17 -14.72
C PRO A 141 -2.67 7.78 -16.09
N LEU A 142 -3.92 7.65 -16.55
CA LEU A 142 -4.34 8.17 -17.86
C LEU A 142 -4.06 9.68 -18.00
N ASN A 143 -4.24 10.42 -16.90
CA ASN A 143 -4.08 11.86 -16.84
C ASN A 143 -2.75 12.28 -16.17
N ILE A 144 -1.67 11.53 -16.41
CA ILE A 144 -0.36 11.77 -15.78
C ILE A 144 0.16 13.20 -15.97
N MET A 145 -0.23 13.87 -17.06
CA MET A 145 0.13 15.27 -17.35
C MET A 145 -0.48 16.29 -16.37
N ASN A 146 -1.41 15.89 -15.51
CA ASN A 146 -1.92 16.71 -14.42
C ASN A 146 -1.02 16.68 -13.17
N ILE A 147 -0.03 15.77 -13.13
CA ILE A 147 0.85 15.55 -11.99
C ILE A 147 2.18 16.26 -12.23
N ASP A 148 2.60 17.06 -11.26
CA ASP A 148 3.86 17.80 -11.31
C ASP A 148 5.04 16.97 -10.80
N HIS A 149 4.78 16.10 -9.81
CA HIS A 149 5.81 15.28 -9.19
C HIS A 149 5.31 13.90 -8.77
N ILE A 150 6.16 12.87 -8.85
CA ILE A 150 5.84 11.51 -8.43
C ILE A 150 6.92 10.99 -7.48
N ILE A 151 6.50 10.35 -6.40
CA ILE A 151 7.40 9.68 -5.44
C ILE A 151 7.12 8.17 -5.47
N VAL A 152 8.03 7.39 -6.03
CA VAL A 152 7.90 5.93 -6.20
C VAL A 152 8.79 5.14 -5.24
N GLN A 153 8.56 3.83 -5.09
CA GLN A 153 9.21 3.01 -4.06
C GLN A 153 10.72 2.80 -4.24
N SER A 154 11.24 2.87 -5.48
CA SER A 154 12.63 2.54 -5.78
C SER A 154 13.09 3.14 -7.11
N GLU A 155 14.41 3.12 -7.33
CA GLU A 155 15.02 3.56 -8.60
C GLU A 155 14.56 2.68 -9.77
N SER A 156 14.45 1.37 -9.55
CA SER A 156 13.96 0.42 -10.56
C SER A 156 12.54 0.79 -11.04
N ILE A 157 11.63 1.10 -10.11
CA ILE A 157 10.29 1.57 -10.46
C ILE A 157 10.34 2.93 -11.15
N LYS A 158 11.20 3.87 -10.72
CA LYS A 158 11.38 5.13 -11.44
C LYS A 158 11.76 4.89 -12.90
N GLN A 159 12.74 4.00 -13.14
CA GLN A 159 13.16 3.67 -14.50
C GLN A 159 12.02 3.03 -15.32
N LEU A 160 11.19 2.19 -14.69
CA LEU A 160 9.99 1.66 -15.34
C LEU A 160 9.00 2.76 -15.72
N TYR A 161 8.73 3.72 -14.83
CA TYR A 161 7.90 4.88 -15.16
C TYR A 161 8.46 5.65 -16.37
N LEU A 162 9.76 5.94 -16.37
CA LEU A 162 10.43 6.66 -17.46
C LEU A 162 10.33 5.89 -18.78
N LYS A 163 10.52 4.56 -18.76
CA LYS A 163 10.31 3.71 -19.95
C LYS A 163 8.87 3.78 -20.45
N CYS A 164 7.87 3.67 -19.57
CA CYS A 164 6.46 3.71 -19.95
C CYS A 164 6.00 5.08 -20.49
N ILE A 165 6.54 6.17 -19.92
CA ILE A 165 6.16 7.55 -20.30
C ILE A 165 6.94 8.00 -21.54
N ALA A 166 8.27 7.91 -21.49
CA ALA A 166 9.14 8.49 -22.51
C ALA A 166 9.51 7.53 -23.64
N GLY A 167 9.56 6.22 -23.38
CA GLY A 167 10.07 5.24 -24.33
C GLY A 167 11.48 5.62 -24.80
N LEU A 168 11.64 5.89 -26.11
CA LEU A 168 12.89 6.35 -26.71
C LEU A 168 12.99 7.89 -26.87
N ASN A 169 12.00 8.66 -26.41
CA ASN A 169 12.00 10.12 -26.52
C ASN A 169 12.89 10.74 -25.42
N ILE A 170 14.05 11.25 -25.80
CA ILE A 170 15.05 11.80 -24.87
C ILE A 170 14.60 13.09 -24.19
N ASP A 171 13.84 13.94 -24.87
CA ASP A 171 13.37 15.21 -24.29
C ASP A 171 12.32 14.93 -23.20
N LEU A 172 11.39 14.03 -23.49
CA LEU A 172 10.38 13.59 -22.54
C LEU A 172 11.03 12.84 -21.36
N TYR A 173 12.05 12.03 -21.61
CA TYR A 173 12.83 11.39 -20.56
C TYR A 173 13.46 12.42 -19.62
N ASN A 174 14.17 13.42 -20.17
CA ASN A 174 14.84 14.46 -19.38
C ASN A 174 13.86 15.35 -18.61
N GLU A 175 12.66 15.56 -19.14
CA GLU A 175 11.58 16.25 -18.45
C GLU A 175 11.10 15.43 -17.24
N TRP A 176 10.72 14.16 -17.45
CA TRP A 176 10.13 13.32 -16.42
C TRP A 176 11.13 12.81 -15.38
N ASP A 177 12.40 12.63 -15.75
CA ASP A 177 13.44 12.21 -14.82
C ASP A 177 13.59 13.18 -13.63
N LYS A 178 13.33 14.46 -13.87
CA LYS A 178 13.33 15.51 -12.82
C LYS A 178 12.07 15.50 -11.96
N LYS A 179 10.94 15.03 -12.52
CA LYS A 179 9.63 14.97 -11.87
C LYS A 179 9.39 13.68 -11.07
N ILE A 180 10.22 12.65 -11.28
CA ILE A 180 10.07 11.37 -10.60
C ILE A 180 11.22 11.16 -9.64
N THR A 181 10.88 10.95 -8.37
CA THR A 181 11.83 10.66 -7.29
C THR A 181 11.47 9.35 -6.63
N TRP A 182 12.46 8.75 -5.97
CA TRP A 182 12.29 7.48 -5.25
C TRP A 182 12.92 7.50 -3.87
N LYS A 183 13.73 8.53 -3.60
CA LYS A 183 14.28 8.78 -2.28
C LYS A 183 13.13 9.19 -1.38
N ASP A 184 13.16 8.70 -0.15
CA ASP A 184 12.20 9.03 0.89
C ASP A 184 10.74 8.61 0.62
N PHE A 185 10.55 7.53 -0.13
CA PHE A 185 9.24 6.93 -0.29
C PHE A 185 8.63 6.55 1.09
N PRO A 186 7.42 7.03 1.43
CA PRO A 186 6.93 6.97 2.81
C PRO A 186 6.83 5.56 3.38
N ARG A 187 6.32 4.60 2.60
CA ARG A 187 6.10 3.24 3.11
C ARG A 187 7.39 2.44 3.34
N THR A 188 8.52 2.83 2.75
CA THR A 188 9.82 2.21 3.08
C THR A 188 10.54 3.00 4.18
N ASN A 189 10.35 4.32 4.24
CA ASN A 189 10.91 5.14 5.30
C ASN A 189 10.23 4.93 6.66
N ILE A 190 8.93 4.64 6.70
CA ILE A 190 8.21 4.35 7.95
C ILE A 190 8.80 3.16 8.69
N LEU A 191 9.26 2.14 7.95
CA LEU A 191 9.91 0.95 8.53
C LEU A 191 11.18 1.31 9.32
N LYS A 192 11.87 2.40 8.95
CA LYS A 192 13.09 2.85 9.62
C LYS A 192 12.82 3.55 10.96
N LYS A 193 11.57 3.94 11.23
CA LYS A 193 11.19 4.53 12.53
C LYS A 193 11.17 3.51 13.65
N TYR A 194 11.00 2.23 13.33
CA TYR A 194 10.71 1.20 14.30
C TYR A 194 11.80 0.13 14.39
N THR A 195 11.82 -0.52 15.55
CA THR A 195 12.60 -1.72 15.86
C THR A 195 11.62 -2.80 16.32
N LYS A 196 12.09 -4.03 16.55
CA LYS A 196 11.22 -5.09 17.09
C LYS A 196 10.65 -4.71 18.46
N GLU A 197 11.37 -3.90 19.21
CA GLU A 197 11.00 -3.45 20.56
C GLU A 197 10.07 -2.24 20.56
N THR A 198 10.04 -1.45 19.47
CA THR A 198 9.31 -0.17 19.42
C THR A 198 8.14 -0.14 18.44
N VAL A 199 8.01 -1.15 17.57
CA VAL A 199 6.93 -1.17 16.60
C VAL A 199 5.58 -1.41 17.30
N PRO A 200 4.58 -0.54 17.09
CA PRO A 200 3.26 -0.74 17.67
C PRO A 200 2.59 -1.95 17.02
N HIS A 201 1.98 -2.80 17.85
CA HIS A 201 1.28 -4.00 17.40
C HIS A 201 0.13 -4.33 18.37
N PRO A 202 -0.86 -5.14 17.94
CA PRO A 202 -1.94 -5.58 18.82
C PRO A 202 -1.42 -6.34 20.04
N LEU A 203 -1.97 -6.08 21.23
CA LEU A 203 -1.52 -6.67 22.50
C LEU A 203 -1.60 -8.20 22.50
N GLU A 204 -2.54 -8.78 21.76
CA GLU A 204 -2.65 -10.23 21.64
C GLU A 204 -1.43 -10.88 20.93
N TRP A 205 -0.54 -10.11 20.30
CA TRP A 205 0.70 -10.65 19.73
C TRP A 205 1.78 -10.90 20.79
N ASP A 206 1.70 -10.23 21.95
CA ASP A 206 2.73 -10.31 23.01
C ASP A 206 2.97 -11.75 23.49
N GLU A 207 1.91 -12.56 23.56
CA GLU A 207 2.00 -13.98 23.98
C GLU A 207 2.89 -14.81 23.05
N PHE A 208 2.95 -14.44 21.76
CA PHE A 208 3.77 -15.12 20.75
C PHE A 208 5.21 -14.59 20.73
N LEU A 209 5.38 -13.28 20.95
CA LEU A 209 6.66 -12.58 20.81
C LEU A 209 7.60 -12.79 22.01
N TYR A 210 7.06 -13.12 23.19
CA TYR A 210 7.85 -13.34 24.42
C TYR A 210 8.99 -14.36 24.24
N ALA A 211 8.78 -15.39 23.43
CA ALA A 211 9.71 -16.52 23.28
C ALA A 211 10.96 -16.20 22.43
N LYS A 212 11.10 -15.00 21.84
CA LYS A 212 12.25 -14.55 21.03
C LYS A 212 12.69 -15.56 19.95
N LYS A 213 11.73 -16.14 19.24
CA LYS A 213 11.96 -17.10 18.14
C LYS A 213 12.35 -16.37 16.85
N GLU A 214 13.00 -17.09 15.93
CA GLU A 214 13.09 -16.62 14.55
C GLU A 214 11.67 -16.53 13.97
N THR A 215 11.34 -15.36 13.40
CA THR A 215 9.98 -15.04 12.99
C THR A 215 9.88 -14.98 11.47
N HIS A 216 8.94 -15.72 10.88
CA HIS A 216 8.73 -15.76 9.43
C HIS A 216 7.41 -15.08 9.08
N LEU A 217 7.43 -14.15 8.11
CA LEU A 217 6.25 -13.51 7.55
C LEU A 217 5.77 -14.30 6.33
N LEU A 218 4.63 -14.97 6.44
CA LEU A 218 3.92 -15.58 5.33
C LEU A 218 2.87 -14.62 4.78
N CYS A 219 3.00 -14.26 3.51
CA CYS A 219 1.96 -13.51 2.79
C CYS A 219 1.32 -14.38 1.70
N THR A 220 -0.01 -14.35 1.63
CA THR A 220 -0.78 -15.02 0.59
C THR A 220 -1.60 -14.00 -0.21
N SER A 221 -1.61 -14.15 -1.53
CA SER A 221 -2.29 -13.22 -2.46
C SER A 221 -3.59 -13.81 -3.03
N ILE A 222 -4.41 -12.94 -3.63
CA ILE A 222 -5.58 -13.36 -4.41
C ILE A 222 -5.17 -14.30 -5.56
N PHE A 223 -4.06 -14.01 -6.24
CA PHE A 223 -3.59 -14.78 -7.40
C PHE A 223 -3.26 -16.22 -7.03
N ASN A 224 -2.66 -16.46 -5.86
CA ASN A 224 -2.39 -17.83 -5.40
C ASN A 224 -3.65 -18.70 -5.37
N VAL A 225 -4.78 -18.12 -4.95
CA VAL A 225 -6.06 -18.82 -4.88
C VAL A 225 -6.69 -18.96 -6.26
N LEU A 226 -6.62 -17.93 -7.10
CA LEU A 226 -7.23 -17.97 -8.44
C LEU A 226 -6.51 -18.93 -9.40
N GLU A 227 -5.18 -18.99 -9.33
CA GLU A 227 -4.33 -19.83 -10.18
C GLU A 227 -4.19 -21.24 -9.59
N GLY A 228 -3.88 -21.35 -8.29
CA GLY A 228 -3.62 -22.63 -7.62
C GLY A 228 -4.88 -23.35 -7.13
N ASN A 229 -6.01 -22.65 -6.98
CA ASN A 229 -7.30 -23.22 -6.58
C ASN A 229 -7.15 -24.09 -5.30
N ARG A 230 -7.76 -25.28 -5.25
CA ARG A 230 -7.67 -26.21 -4.12
C ARG A 230 -6.25 -26.71 -3.85
N THR A 231 -5.37 -26.75 -4.86
CA THR A 231 -3.97 -27.17 -4.67
C THR A 231 -3.25 -26.18 -3.75
N PHE A 232 -3.43 -24.89 -3.99
CA PHE A 232 -2.89 -23.84 -3.12
C PHE A 232 -3.40 -23.97 -1.67
N LEU A 233 -4.69 -24.25 -1.46
CA LEU A 233 -5.22 -24.42 -0.10
C LEU A 233 -4.58 -25.61 0.63
N LYS A 234 -4.31 -26.72 -0.07
CA LYS A 234 -3.61 -27.88 0.49
C LYS A 234 -2.17 -27.55 0.86
N GLU A 235 -1.46 -26.83 -0.01
CA GLU A 235 -0.08 -26.40 0.23
C GLU A 235 0.00 -25.42 1.40
N LEU A 236 -0.88 -24.42 1.44
CA LEU A 236 -1.01 -23.49 2.56
C LEU A 236 -1.27 -24.22 3.87
N PHE A 237 -2.21 -25.17 3.90
CA PHE A 237 -2.50 -25.95 5.10
C PHE A 237 -1.31 -26.83 5.51
N THR A 238 -0.59 -27.40 4.54
CA THR A 238 0.63 -28.18 4.80
C THR A 238 1.71 -27.31 5.45
N THR A 239 1.93 -26.10 4.92
CA THR A 239 2.84 -25.10 5.50
C THR A 239 2.42 -24.75 6.93
N ILE A 240 1.15 -24.44 7.17
CA ILE A 240 0.63 -24.12 8.51
C ILE A 240 0.83 -25.30 9.48
N LYS A 241 0.56 -26.53 9.04
CA LYS A 241 0.81 -27.75 9.82
C LYS A 241 2.28 -27.94 10.15
N HIS A 242 3.17 -27.65 9.22
CA HIS A 242 4.61 -27.68 9.45
C HIS A 242 5.00 -26.68 10.55
N TYR A 243 4.59 -25.41 10.46
CA TYR A 243 4.88 -24.41 11.50
C TYR A 243 4.28 -24.78 12.86
N GLN A 244 3.11 -25.41 12.90
CA GLN A 244 2.56 -25.91 14.17
C GLN A 244 3.46 -26.98 14.81
N SER A 245 4.09 -27.84 13.99
CA SER A 245 5.00 -28.89 14.49
C SER A 245 6.33 -28.33 15.02
N VAL A 246 6.79 -27.20 14.49
CA VAL A 246 8.04 -26.52 14.89
C VAL A 246 7.80 -25.22 15.67
N LYS A 247 6.60 -25.04 16.26
CA LYS A 247 6.19 -23.79 16.91
C LYS A 247 7.05 -23.36 18.09
N ASN A 248 7.87 -24.24 18.65
CA ASN A 248 8.80 -23.93 19.72
C ASN A 248 10.11 -23.30 19.21
N GLU A 249 10.41 -23.45 17.93
CA GLU A 249 11.63 -22.97 17.27
C GLU A 249 11.36 -21.72 16.44
N PHE A 250 10.24 -21.70 15.71
CA PHE A 250 9.86 -20.61 14.81
C PHE A 250 8.51 -20.01 15.18
N LEU A 251 8.36 -18.71 14.95
CA LEU A 251 7.07 -18.02 14.95
C LEU A 251 6.64 -17.72 13.51
N LEU A 252 5.42 -18.09 13.16
CA LEU A 252 4.82 -17.71 11.90
C LEU A 252 3.92 -16.49 12.12
N ILE A 253 4.12 -15.41 11.36
CA ILE A 253 3.14 -14.34 11.18
C ILE A 253 2.52 -14.58 9.81
N TRP A 254 1.22 -14.88 9.75
CA TRP A 254 0.50 -15.05 8.50
C TRP A 254 -0.36 -13.83 8.21
N ARG A 255 -0.06 -13.12 7.11
CA ARG A 255 -0.83 -12.00 6.58
C ARG A 255 -1.55 -12.40 5.29
N PRO A 256 -2.81 -12.85 5.34
CA PRO A 256 -3.58 -13.08 4.12
C PRO A 256 -4.00 -11.76 3.46
N HIS A 257 -4.08 -11.74 2.13
CA HIS A 257 -4.69 -10.61 1.44
C HIS A 257 -6.17 -10.49 1.83
N LYS A 258 -6.57 -9.30 2.31
CA LYS A 258 -7.91 -9.03 2.88
C LYS A 258 -9.09 -9.46 2.01
N GLU A 259 -8.95 -9.36 0.69
CA GLU A 259 -10.01 -9.71 -0.26
C GLU A 259 -10.09 -11.21 -0.64
N ILE A 260 -9.20 -12.08 -0.13
CA ILE A 260 -9.22 -13.51 -0.52
C ILE A 260 -10.60 -14.13 -0.29
N ILE A 261 -11.21 -13.90 0.87
CA ILE A 261 -12.52 -14.48 1.20
C ILE A 261 -13.62 -13.95 0.26
N ASN A 262 -13.62 -12.65 -0.05
CA ASN A 262 -14.60 -12.03 -0.94
C ASN A 262 -14.46 -12.57 -2.37
N VAL A 263 -13.22 -12.74 -2.83
CA VAL A 263 -12.92 -13.35 -4.13
C VAL A 263 -13.37 -14.80 -4.17
N LEU A 264 -13.13 -15.58 -3.11
CA LEU A 264 -13.62 -16.96 -3.01
C LEU A 264 -15.13 -17.04 -3.06
N ILE A 265 -15.85 -16.25 -2.25
CA ILE A 265 -17.32 -16.22 -2.26
C ILE A 265 -17.86 -15.96 -3.67
N ARG A 266 -17.22 -15.03 -4.40
CA ARG A 266 -17.68 -14.59 -5.71
C ARG A 266 -17.33 -15.55 -6.85
N LEU A 267 -16.10 -16.07 -6.85
CA LEU A 267 -15.53 -16.77 -8.01
C LEU A 267 -15.29 -18.26 -7.78
N ARG A 268 -15.17 -18.71 -6.53
CA ARG A 268 -14.85 -20.10 -6.14
C ARG A 268 -15.59 -20.47 -4.82
N PRO A 269 -16.93 -20.37 -4.77
CA PRO A 269 -17.69 -20.57 -3.53
C PRO A 269 -17.46 -21.97 -2.91
N GLU A 270 -17.10 -22.96 -3.74
CA GLU A 270 -16.76 -24.32 -3.31
C GLU A 270 -15.52 -24.43 -2.42
N LEU A 271 -14.67 -23.40 -2.40
CA LEU A 271 -13.43 -23.37 -1.60
C LEU A 271 -13.56 -22.55 -0.31
N VAL A 272 -14.69 -21.87 -0.09
CA VAL A 272 -14.87 -20.92 1.02
C VAL A 272 -14.74 -21.62 2.36
N GLU A 273 -15.40 -22.76 2.54
CA GLU A 273 -15.37 -23.50 3.80
C GLU A 273 -13.98 -24.10 4.06
N GLU A 274 -13.31 -24.65 3.03
CA GLU A 274 -11.93 -25.13 3.15
C GLU A 274 -10.97 -24.01 3.61
N TYR A 275 -11.11 -22.80 3.06
CA TYR A 275 -10.27 -21.67 3.46
C TYR A 275 -10.57 -21.18 4.89
N LYS A 276 -11.84 -21.12 5.29
CA LYS A 276 -12.24 -20.77 6.66
C LYS A 276 -11.75 -21.79 7.68
N GLU A 277 -11.75 -23.07 7.33
CA GLU A 277 -11.19 -24.13 8.18
C GLU A 277 -9.70 -23.93 8.42
N ILE A 278 -8.93 -23.51 7.40
CA ILE A 278 -7.50 -23.19 7.54
C ILE A 278 -7.29 -22.02 8.51
N ILE A 279 -8.05 -20.93 8.36
CA ILE A 279 -8.00 -19.78 9.29
C ILE A 279 -8.36 -20.21 10.71
N SER A 280 -9.45 -20.97 10.86
CA SER A 280 -9.92 -21.45 12.16
C SER A 280 -8.90 -22.37 12.82
N TYR A 281 -8.28 -23.26 12.05
CA TYR A 281 -7.20 -24.12 12.52
C TYR A 281 -6.02 -23.27 13.02
N TYR A 282 -5.58 -22.28 12.24
CA TYR A 282 -4.47 -21.40 12.59
C TYR A 282 -4.69 -20.69 13.94
N LYS A 283 -5.88 -20.08 14.10
CA LYS A 283 -6.30 -19.39 15.34
C LYS A 283 -6.45 -20.36 16.51
N ASN A 284 -7.25 -21.42 16.36
CA ASN A 284 -7.61 -22.33 17.47
C ASN A 284 -6.44 -23.17 17.99
N ASN A 285 -5.39 -23.37 17.20
CA ASN A 285 -4.21 -24.13 17.62
C ASN A 285 -3.06 -23.24 18.10
N SER A 286 -3.27 -21.92 18.16
CA SER A 286 -2.26 -20.91 18.47
C SER A 286 -0.99 -21.13 17.64
N THR A 287 -1.16 -21.28 16.32
CA THR A 287 -0.04 -21.61 15.41
C THR A 287 0.95 -20.45 15.29
N GLY A 288 0.45 -19.24 15.41
CA GLY A 288 1.21 -18.02 15.33
C GLY A 288 0.26 -16.82 15.27
N ILE A 289 0.76 -15.72 14.71
CA ILE A 289 0.03 -14.47 14.60
C ILE A 289 -0.71 -14.41 13.26
N LEU A 290 -2.04 -14.27 13.30
CA LEU A 290 -2.78 -13.90 12.09
C LEU A 290 -2.81 -12.38 12.00
N ASP A 291 -2.09 -11.84 11.04
CA ASP A 291 -1.98 -10.41 10.84
C ASP A 291 -3.15 -9.88 10.01
N GLU A 292 -4.10 -9.26 10.70
CA GLU A 292 -5.25 -8.55 10.14
C GLU A 292 -5.11 -7.02 10.32
N THR A 293 -3.91 -6.54 10.68
CA THR A 293 -3.67 -5.12 10.94
C THR A 293 -3.77 -4.28 9.65
N PRO A 294 -4.20 -3.01 9.73
CA PRO A 294 -4.33 -2.13 8.56
C PRO A 294 -3.07 -2.04 7.68
N THR A 295 -1.90 -2.05 8.31
CA THR A 295 -0.59 -1.89 7.68
C THR A 295 0.26 -3.16 7.87
N PRO A 296 1.08 -3.57 6.88
CA PRO A 296 2.02 -4.66 7.08
C PRO A 296 3.24 -4.30 7.96
N THR A 297 3.41 -3.04 8.37
CA THR A 297 4.59 -2.54 9.10
C THR A 297 4.96 -3.39 10.33
N PRO A 298 4.07 -3.65 11.30
CA PRO A 298 4.42 -4.50 12.45
C PRO A 298 4.88 -5.90 12.05
N ALA A 299 4.16 -6.57 11.14
CA ALA A 299 4.55 -7.89 10.67
C ALA A 299 5.92 -7.89 9.97
N ILE A 300 6.23 -6.86 9.16
CA ILE A 300 7.54 -6.71 8.49
C ILE A 300 8.66 -6.50 9.51
N ILE A 301 8.46 -5.61 10.49
CA ILE A 301 9.50 -5.26 11.46
C ILE A 301 9.81 -6.45 12.37
N LEU A 302 8.78 -7.13 12.86
CA LEU A 302 8.92 -8.27 13.78
C LEU A 302 9.52 -9.51 13.12
N SER A 303 9.37 -9.67 11.80
CA SER A 303 9.84 -10.86 11.07
C SER A 303 11.31 -10.79 10.68
N ASP A 304 12.00 -11.93 10.69
CA ASP A 304 13.41 -12.12 10.27
C ASP A 304 13.53 -12.60 8.82
N LYS A 305 12.47 -13.24 8.31
CA LYS A 305 12.41 -13.80 6.96
C LYS A 305 11.02 -13.62 6.36
N TYR A 306 10.96 -13.34 5.07
CA TYR A 306 9.72 -13.38 4.30
C TYR A 306 9.59 -14.71 3.56
N ILE A 307 8.39 -15.27 3.58
CA ILE A 307 8.01 -16.43 2.79
C ILE A 307 6.67 -16.17 2.06
N GLY A 308 6.53 -16.66 0.84
CA GLY A 308 5.23 -16.69 0.14
C GLY A 308 5.18 -15.83 -1.11
N ALA A 309 4.02 -15.23 -1.36
CA ALA A 309 3.67 -14.65 -2.65
C ALA A 309 4.46 -13.38 -3.00
N SER A 310 4.70 -13.16 -4.30
CA SER A 310 5.12 -11.85 -4.80
C SER A 310 3.98 -10.85 -4.69
N CYS A 311 4.08 -9.88 -3.78
CA CYS A 311 3.06 -8.87 -3.51
C CYS A 311 3.67 -7.57 -2.99
N GLY A 312 2.85 -6.51 -2.85
CA GLY A 312 3.33 -5.22 -2.36
C GLY A 312 3.97 -5.26 -0.96
N THR A 313 3.58 -6.20 -0.10
CA THR A 313 4.24 -6.42 1.20
C THR A 313 5.65 -6.98 1.03
N MET A 314 5.87 -7.89 0.08
CA MET A 314 7.21 -8.40 -0.25
C MET A 314 8.14 -7.27 -0.69
N GLU A 315 7.64 -6.36 -1.53
CA GLU A 315 8.41 -5.22 -2.03
C GLU A 315 8.82 -4.26 -0.92
N LEU A 316 7.95 -4.04 0.07
CA LEU A 316 8.36 -3.34 1.29
C LEU A 316 9.39 -4.12 2.08
N PHE A 317 9.20 -5.43 2.25
CA PHE A 317 10.10 -6.28 3.01
C PHE A 317 11.52 -6.28 2.41
N LYS A 318 11.67 -6.22 1.08
CA LYS A 318 12.97 -6.09 0.40
C LYS A 318 13.80 -4.91 0.94
N SER A 319 13.16 -3.80 1.28
CA SER A 319 13.85 -2.61 1.81
C SER A 319 14.50 -2.83 3.18
N THR A 320 14.14 -3.89 3.90
CA THR A 320 14.74 -4.25 5.19
C THR A 320 16.10 -4.97 5.05
N GLY A 321 16.42 -5.48 3.85
CA GLY A 321 17.62 -6.29 3.60
C GLY A 321 17.57 -7.71 4.19
N LYS A 322 16.44 -8.11 4.78
CA LYS A 322 16.23 -9.46 5.36
C LYS A 322 15.99 -10.52 4.27
N LYS A 323 16.09 -11.80 4.65
CA LYS A 323 15.97 -12.93 3.72
C LYS A 323 14.55 -13.07 3.16
N ILE A 324 14.45 -13.44 1.89
CA ILE A 324 13.19 -13.66 1.18
C ILE A 324 13.24 -15.02 0.51
N GLU A 325 12.17 -15.80 0.65
CA GLU A 325 11.94 -17.06 -0.06
C GLU A 325 10.56 -17.02 -0.71
N ILE A 326 10.52 -17.10 -2.03
CA ILE A 326 9.25 -17.16 -2.78
C ILE A 326 8.84 -18.62 -2.86
N ILE A 327 7.58 -18.91 -2.51
CA ILE A 327 6.99 -20.26 -2.53
C ILE A 327 5.86 -20.31 -3.54
#